data_AF-A0A3B9ENS7-F1
#
_entry.id   AF-A0A3B9ENS7-F1
#
_cell.length_a   1.000
_cell.length_b   1.000
_cell.length_c   1.000
_cell.angle_alpha   90.00
_cell.angle_beta   90.00
_cell.angle_gamma   90.00
#
_symmetry.space_group_name_H-M   'P 1'
#
loop_
_entity.id
_entity.type
_entity.pdbx_description
1 polymer ?
#
loop_
_entity_poly.entity_id
_entity_poly.type
_entity_poly.pdbx_seq_one_letter_code
_entity_poly.pdbx_strand_id
1 'polypeptide(L)' 'MNSKNKTFSTGLSRALVEIQDLADSGIKFVPERPSPAMTQAGALAGGIDEDKAAKIYRAMLEAESLEDSHHALKTRPN' A
#
# COMPACT_ATOMS: atom_id res chain seq x y z
N MET A 1 5.32 -21.94 20.00
CA MET A 1 5.20 -20.77 19.09
C MET A 1 6.41 -20.80 18.16
N ASN A 2 6.22 -21.22 16.91
CA ASN A 2 7.33 -21.45 15.97
C ASN A 2 7.56 -20.18 15.14
N SER A 3 8.28 -19.20 15.70
CA SER A 3 8.74 -18.02 14.96
C SER A 3 9.77 -18.48 13.93
N LYS A 4 9.31 -18.85 12.73
CA LYS A 4 10.21 -19.02 11.58
C LYS A 4 10.80 -17.64 11.30
N ASN A 5 12.06 -17.43 11.67
CA ASN A 5 12.88 -16.34 11.17
C ASN A 5 12.87 -16.43 9.64
N LYS A 6 11.95 -15.70 9.00
CA LYS A 6 11.94 -15.53 7.54
C LYS A 6 13.09 -14.58 7.23
N THR A 7 14.27 -15.16 7.04
CA THR A 7 15.39 -14.44 6.45
C THR A 7 14.96 -14.06 5.04
N PHE A 8 14.66 -12.78 4.83
CA PHE A 8 14.34 -12.28 3.50
C PHE A 8 15.57 -12.43 2.60
N SER A 9 15.36 -12.62 1.30
CA SER A 9 16.48 -12.57 0.36
C SER A 9 17.12 -11.17 0.40
N THR A 10 18.40 -11.08 0.07
CA THR A 10 19.11 -9.79 0.03
C THR A 10 18.42 -8.78 -0.89
N GLY A 11 17.90 -9.23 -2.03
CA GLY A 11 17.14 -8.39 -2.96
C GLY A 11 15.83 -7.89 -2.37
N LEU A 12 15.07 -8.75 -1.68
CA LEU A 12 13.82 -8.35 -1.03
C LEU A 12 14.06 -7.36 0.12
N SER A 13 15.12 -7.58 0.91
CA SER A 13 15.48 -6.68 2.01
C SER A 13 15.82 -5.27 1.50
N ARG A 14 16.59 -5.19 0.40
CA ARG A 14 16.93 -3.92 -0.23
C ARG A 14 15.71 -3.22 -0.83
N ALA A 15 14.84 -3.96 -1.52
CA ALA A 15 13.61 -3.41 -2.06
C ALA A 15 12.69 -2.85 -0.96
N LEU A 16 12.62 -3.51 0.20
CA LEU A 16 11.83 -3.01 1.34
C LEU A 16 12.40 -1.71 1.93
N VAL A 17 13.72 -1.57 2.01
CA VAL A 17 14.36 -0.31 2.45
C VAL A 17 14.07 0.81 1.46
N GLU A 18 14.21 0.56 0.16
CA GLU A 18 13.92 1.56 -0.88
C GLU A 18 12.45 2.01 -0.84
N ILE A 19 11.51 1.09 -0.59
CA ILE A 19 10.09 1.44 -0.41
C ILE A 19 9.87 2.27 0.87
N GLN A 20 10.57 1.96 1.96
CA GLN A 20 10.48 2.71 3.22
C GLN A 20 11.00 4.14 3.05
N ASP A 21 12.14 4.32 2.38
CA ASP A 21 12.72 5.65 2.10
C ASP A 21 11.76 6.49 1.23
N LEU A 22 11.09 5.87 0.26
CA LEU A 22 10.06 6.53 -0.55
C LEU A 22 8.85 6.94 0.30
N ALA A 23 8.39 6.07 1.21
CA ALA A 23 7.30 6.40 2.12
C ALA A 23 7.67 7.58 3.05
N ASP A 24 8.89 7.62 3.56
CA ASP A 24 9.40 8.70 4.41
C ASP A 24 9.54 10.03 3.65
N SER A 25 9.78 9.96 2.34
CA SER A 25 9.75 11.13 1.44
C SER A 25 8.34 11.61 1.07
N GLY A 26 7.30 10.96 1.61
CA GLY A 26 5.90 11.27 1.35
C GLY A 26 5.33 10.64 0.08
N ILE A 27 6.11 9.82 -0.63
CA ILE A 27 5.66 9.08 -1.81
C ILE A 27 4.92 7.83 -1.34
N LYS A 28 3.60 7.84 -1.50
CA LYS A 28 2.75 6.69 -1.18
C LYS A 28 2.65 5.79 -2.41
N PHE A 29 3.00 4.52 -2.25
CA PHE A 29 2.81 3.50 -3.28
C PHE A 29 1.59 2.64 -2.93
N VAL A 30 0.49 2.85 -3.64
CA VAL A 30 -0.67 1.96 -3.58
C VAL A 30 -0.66 1.11 -4.86
N PRO A 31 -0.58 -0.23 -4.76
CA PRO A 31 -0.65 -1.07 -5.95
C PRO A 31 -2.06 -0.96 -6.54
N GLU A 32 -2.18 -0.55 -7.81
CA GLU A 32 -3.46 -0.49 -8.54
C GLU A 32 -4.25 -1.79 -8.48
N ARG A 33 -3.55 -2.93 -8.39
CA ARG A 33 -4.13 -4.24 -8.14
C ARG A 33 -3.27 -5.00 -7.13
N PRO A 34 -3.65 -5.02 -5.83
CA PRO A 34 -2.95 -5.84 -4.87
C PRO A 34 -3.11 -7.33 -5.23
N SER A 35 -2.00 -8.07 -5.22
CA SER A 35 -2.06 -9.53 -5.36
C SER A 35 -2.61 -10.17 -4.07
N PRO A 36 -3.16 -11.40 -4.12
CA PRO A 36 -3.62 -12.10 -2.92
C PRO A 36 -2.55 -12.19 -1.83
N ALA A 37 -1.28 -12.41 -2.20
CA ALA A 37 -0.17 -12.45 -1.25
C ALA A 37 0.05 -11.10 -0.53
N MET A 38 -0.22 -9.98 -1.20
CA MET A 38 -0.14 -8.65 -0.59
C MET A 38 -1.30 -8.39 0.35
N THR A 39 -2.52 -8.78 -0.03
CA THR A 39 -3.69 -8.71 0.84
C THR A 39 -3.46 -9.52 2.11
N GLN A 40 -2.97 -10.75 1.97
CA GLN A 40 -2.64 -11.61 3.10
C GLN A 40 -1.53 -11.03 3.97
N ALA A 41 -0.48 -10.46 3.37
CA ALA A 41 0.59 -9.80 4.11
C ALA A 41 0.07 -8.58 4.90
N GLY A 42 -0.77 -7.75 4.28
CA GLY A 42 -1.42 -6.61 4.93
C GLY A 42 -2.34 -7.04 6.08
N ALA A 43 -3.10 -8.12 5.90
CA ALA A 43 -3.94 -8.71 6.93
C ALA A 43 -3.13 -9.17 8.14
N LEU A 44 -2.03 -9.89 7.89
CA LEU A 44 -1.11 -10.34 8.94
C LEU A 44 -0.43 -9.18 9.67
N ALA A 45 0.03 -8.17 8.93
CA ALA A 45 0.69 -7.00 9.52
C ALA A 45 -0.26 -6.15 10.36
N GLY A 46 -1.50 -5.97 9.90
CA GLY A 46 -2.53 -5.20 10.59
C GLY A 46 -3.26 -5.98 11.70
N GLY A 47 -3.05 -7.29 11.82
CA GLY A 47 -3.81 -8.15 12.73
C GLY A 47 -5.32 -8.16 12.40
N ILE A 48 -5.67 -8.04 11.12
CA ILE A 48 -7.06 -7.98 10.63
C ILE A 48 -7.36 -9.14 9.69
N ASP A 49 -8.64 -9.37 9.43
CA ASP A 49 -9.10 -10.33 8.43
C ASP A 49 -8.70 -9.92 7.01
N GLU A 50 -8.44 -10.90 6.15
CA GLU A 50 -8.05 -10.69 4.76
C GLU A 50 -9.10 -9.89 3.97
N ASP A 51 -10.40 -10.16 4.19
CA ASP A 51 -11.50 -9.38 3.62
C ASP A 51 -11.45 -7.89 4.00
N LYS A 52 -11.03 -7.58 5.23
CA LYS A 52 -10.89 -6.18 5.69
C LYS A 52 -9.67 -5.55 5.03
N ALA A 53 -8.54 -6.26 4.94
CA ALA A 53 -7.36 -5.79 4.23
C ALA A 53 -7.67 -5.50 2.75
N ALA A 54 -8.41 -6.37 2.08
CA ALA A 54 -8.84 -6.17 0.69
C ALA A 54 -9.72 -4.91 0.52
N LYS A 55 -10.66 -4.68 1.44
CA LYS A 55 -11.50 -3.48 1.46
C LYS A 55 -10.68 -2.20 1.67
N ILE A 56 -9.66 -2.25 2.53
CA ILE A 56 -8.76 -1.12 2.76
C ILE A 56 -7.97 -0.80 1.49
N TYR A 57 -7.36 -1.80 0.85
CA TYR A 57 -6.65 -1.57 -0.42
C TYR A 57 -7.56 -0.96 -1.48
N ARG A 58 -8.81 -1.43 -1.60
CA ARG A 58 -9.78 -0.85 -2.53
C ARG A 58 -10.11 0.61 -2.18
N ALA A 59 -10.35 0.91 -0.90
CA ALA A 59 -10.64 2.27 -0.46
C ALA A 59 -9.48 3.23 -0.71
N MET A 60 -8.22 2.75 -0.58
CA MET A 60 -7.03 3.55 -0.89
C MET A 60 -6.98 3.93 -2.38
N LEU A 61 -7.32 3.00 -3.28
CA LEU A 61 -7.38 3.26 -4.73
C LEU A 61 -8.53 4.22 -5.10
N GLU A 62 -9.69 4.05 -4.47
CA GLU A 62 -10.84 4.94 -4.67
C GLU A 62 -10.55 6.36 -4.16
N ALA A 63 -9.80 6.51 -3.06
CA ALA A 63 -9.39 7.80 -2.54
C ALA A 63 -8.40 8.53 -3.46
N GLU A 64 -7.43 7.81 -4.04
CA GLU A 64 -6.48 8.37 -5.01
C GLU A 64 -7.21 8.90 -6.26
N SER A 65 -8.18 8.13 -6.78
CA SER A 65 -9.01 8.56 -7.92
C SER A 65 -9.85 9.82 -7.65
N LEU A 66 -10.24 10.05 -6.39
CA LEU A 66 -11.01 11.24 -5.99
C LEU A 66 -10.15 12.49 -5.85
N GLU A 67 -8.87 12.37 -5.45
CA GLU A 67 -7.97 13.52 -5.33
C GLU A 67 -7.64 14.14 -6.70
N ASP A 68 -7.50 13.33 -7.75
CA ASP A 68 -7.39 13.83 -9.14
C ASP A 68 -8.61 14.65 -9.58
N SER A 69 -9.80 14.23 -9.15
CA SER A 69 -11.07 14.89 -9.51
C SER A 69 -11.26 16.23 -8.78
N HIS A 70 -10.78 16.35 -7.54
CA HIS A 70 -10.88 17.59 -6.75
C HIS A 70 -9.84 18.65 -7.13
N HIS A 71 -8.71 18.24 -7.74
CA HIS A 71 -7.71 19.19 -8.26
C HIS A 71 -8.14 19.81 -9.61
N ALA A 72 -8.87 19.06 -10.44
CA ALA A 72 -9.39 19.53 -11.73
C ALA A 72 -10.47 20.63 -11.63
N LEU A 73 -11.12 20.79 -10.47
CA LEU A 73 -12.16 21.80 -10.26
C LEU A 73 -11.64 23.15 -9.70
N LYS A 74 -10.37 23.24 -9.30
CA LYS A 74 -9.77 24.47 -8.75
C LYS A 74 -9.03 25.35 -9.78
N THR A 75 -8.84 24.89 -11.02
CA THR A 75 -8.01 25.59 -12.02
C THR A 75 -8.79 26.24 -13.17
N ARG A 76 -10.10 26.44 -13.03
CA ARG A 76 -10.86 27.28 -13.98
C ARG A 76 -10.76 28.76 -13.55
N PRO A 77 -9.94 29.60 -14.22
CA PRO A 77 -10.09 31.04 -14.08
C PRO A 77 -11.43 31.44 -14.70
N ASN A 78 -12.13 32.32 -13.98
CA ASN A 78 -13.35 32.98 -14.42
C ASN A 78 -13.05 34.00 -15.54
#